data_AF-A0A0M8T8F9-F1
#
_entry.id   AF-A0A0M8T8F9-F1
#
_cell.length_a   1.000
_cell.length_b   1.000
_cell.length_c   1.000
_cell.angle_alpha   90.00
_cell.angle_beta   90.00
_cell.angle_gamma   90.00
#
_symmetry.space_group_name_H-M   'P 1'
#
loop_
_entity.id
_entity.type
_entity.pdbx_description
1 polymer ?
#
loop_
_entity_poly.entity_id
_entity_poly.type
_entity_poly.pdbx_seq_one_letter_code
_entity_poly.pdbx_strand_id
1 'polypeptide(L)'
;MRSVSFSVPSWFPSHAPQAPPRVHLTDQESAVFLWLATGASNAELAATLQLSVSTVKFHVLNIRNKLGGVSRLQVCLLAALAREGGRLDDDVPDDTVSGDVSDGGAAAVPR
;
A
#
# COMPACT_ATOMS: atom_id res chain seq x y z
N MET A 1 21.46 -26.58 -22.47
CA MET A 1 20.42 -25.67 -21.93
C MET A 1 19.34 -25.52 -22.98
N ARG A 2 18.06 -25.77 -22.66
CA ARG A 2 16.96 -25.65 -23.62
C ARG A 2 16.44 -24.22 -23.58
N SER A 3 16.74 -23.45 -24.62
CA SER A 3 16.14 -22.13 -24.81
C SER A 3 14.73 -22.29 -25.36
N VAL A 4 13.78 -21.54 -24.81
CA VAL A 4 12.40 -21.49 -25.28
C VAL A 4 12.15 -20.07 -25.78
N SER A 5 11.83 -19.94 -27.07
CA SER A 5 11.39 -18.69 -27.67
C SER A 5 9.88 -18.73 -27.86
N PHE A 6 9.18 -17.67 -27.45
CA PHE A 6 7.76 -17.50 -27.69
C PHE A 6 7.49 -16.04 -28.07
N SER A 7 6.42 -15.83 -28.85
CA SER A 7 5.96 -14.51 -29.25
C SER A 7 4.81 -14.10 -28.33
N VAL A 8 4.85 -12.87 -27.82
CA VAL A 8 3.75 -12.29 -27.05
C VAL A 8 2.70 -11.77 -28.04
N PRO A 9 1.44 -12.23 -27.98
CA PRO A 9 0.40 -11.76 -28.89
C PRO A 9 0.17 -10.25 -28.79
N SER A 10 -0.21 -9.61 -29.91
CA SER A 10 -0.42 -8.16 -29.97
C SER A 10 -1.58 -7.64 -29.12
N TRP A 11 -2.51 -8.51 -28.72
CA TRP A 11 -3.61 -8.16 -27.80
C TRP A 11 -3.17 -8.17 -26.33
N PHE A 12 -1.96 -8.65 -26.02
CA PHE A 12 -1.48 -8.67 -24.65
C PHE A 12 -1.28 -7.23 -24.17
N PRO A 13 -1.88 -6.84 -23.04
CA PRO A 13 -1.88 -5.44 -22.62
C PRO A 13 -0.43 -4.97 -22.44
N SER A 14 -0.02 -4.01 -23.26
CA SER A 14 1.22 -3.27 -23.03
C SER A 14 0.98 -2.36 -21.84
N HIS A 15 1.48 -2.75 -20.67
CA HIS A 15 1.50 -1.86 -19.52
C HIS A 15 2.49 -0.74 -19.80
N ALA A 16 1.99 0.38 -20.32
CA ALA A 16 2.74 1.63 -20.29
C ALA A 16 3.00 1.98 -18.81
N PRO A 17 4.21 2.40 -18.42
CA PRO A 17 4.52 2.76 -17.04
C PRO A 17 3.71 4.01 -16.66
N GLN A 18 2.51 3.78 -16.14
CA GLN A 18 1.73 4.77 -15.42
C GLN A 18 2.32 4.81 -14.00
N ALA A 19 2.50 6.00 -13.43
CA ALA A 19 2.91 6.12 -12.04
C ALA A 19 1.93 5.32 -11.17
N PRO A 20 2.41 4.36 -10.36
CA PRO A 20 1.51 3.51 -9.59
C PRO A 20 0.70 4.38 -8.63
N PRO A 21 -0.61 4.13 -8.48
CA PRO A 21 -1.42 4.87 -7.52
C PRO A 21 -0.81 4.73 -6.12
N ARG A 22 -0.58 5.86 -5.45
CA ARG A 22 -0.07 5.88 -4.07
C ARG A 22 -1.20 5.47 -3.13
N VAL A 23 -0.95 4.45 -2.32
CA VAL A 23 -1.90 3.96 -1.31
C VAL A 23 -1.39 4.35 0.07
N HIS A 24 -2.21 5.10 0.81
CA HIS A 24 -1.88 5.51 2.17
C HIS A 24 -2.41 4.48 3.18
N LEU A 25 -1.47 3.82 3.86
CA LEU A 25 -1.73 2.95 5.00
C LEU A 25 -1.59 3.76 6.30
N THR A 26 -2.37 3.41 7.32
CA THR A 26 -2.17 3.97 8.67
C THR A 26 -0.89 3.43 9.28
N ASP A 27 -0.40 4.01 10.38
CA ASP A 27 0.81 3.53 11.06
C ASP A 27 0.73 2.04 11.45
N GLN A 28 -0.44 1.62 11.97
CA GLN A 28 -0.68 0.23 12.36
C GLN A 28 -0.74 -0.70 11.14
N GLU A 29 -1.36 -0.25 10.04
CA GLU A 29 -1.42 -1.02 8.79
C GLU A 29 -0.04 -1.13 8.14
N SER A 30 0.75 -0.05 8.16
CA SER A 30 2.13 -0.02 7.67
C SER A 30 3.02 -1.00 8.44
N ALA A 31 2.91 -1.03 9.77
CA ALA A 31 3.64 -2.00 10.59
C ALA A 31 3.30 -3.45 10.22
N VAL A 32 2.01 -3.77 10.08
CA VAL A 32 1.55 -5.10 9.63
C VAL A 32 2.03 -5.40 8.21
N PHE A 33 1.92 -4.44 7.29
CA PHE A 33 2.31 -4.57 5.89
C PHE A 33 3.80 -4.91 5.73
N LEU A 34 4.69 -4.20 6.43
CA LEU A 34 6.14 -4.45 6.36
C LEU A 34 6.52 -5.85 6.82
N TRP A 35 5.83 -6.39 7.82
CA TRP A 35 6.05 -7.77 8.27
C TRP A 35 5.46 -8.82 7.31
N LEU A 36 4.42 -8.50 6.53
CA LEU A 36 3.90 -9.43 5.51
C LEU A 36 4.94 -9.80 4.45
N ALA A 37 5.96 -8.96 4.24
CA ALA A 37 7.07 -9.25 3.34
C ALA A 37 7.83 -10.54 3.70
N THR A 38 7.80 -10.98 4.97
CA THR A 38 8.46 -12.22 5.41
C THR A 38 7.62 -13.47 5.11
N GLY A 39 6.36 -13.30 4.71
CA GLY A 39 5.42 -14.41 4.57
C GLY A 39 4.84 -14.91 5.90
N ALA A 40 5.15 -14.27 7.04
CA ALA A 40 4.64 -14.63 8.36
C ALA A 40 3.11 -14.78 8.37
N SER A 41 2.60 -15.76 9.10
CA SER A 41 1.17 -16.00 9.35
C SER A 41 0.57 -14.94 10.28
N ASN A 42 -0.77 -14.87 10.36
CA ASN A 42 -1.42 -13.91 11.26
C ASN A 42 -1.11 -14.17 12.74
N ALA A 43 -0.81 -15.42 13.12
CA ALA A 43 -0.43 -15.77 14.49
C ALA A 43 0.99 -15.29 14.82
N GLU A 44 1.93 -15.48 13.89
CA GLU A 44 3.31 -14.97 14.02
C GLU A 44 3.31 -13.44 14.07
N LEU A 45 2.58 -12.78 13.16
CA LEU A 45 2.40 -11.33 13.17
C LEU A 45 1.83 -10.81 14.49
N ALA A 46 0.82 -11.50 15.04
CA ALA A 46 0.21 -11.15 16.32
C ALA A 46 1.24 -11.22 17.46
N ALA A 47 2.04 -12.28 17.51
CA ALA A 47 3.10 -12.44 18.50
C ALA A 47 4.18 -11.36 18.35
N THR A 48 4.62 -11.08 17.12
CA THR A 48 5.68 -10.11 16.83
C THR A 48 5.25 -8.67 17.11
N LEU A 49 4.02 -8.31 16.77
CA LEU A 49 3.50 -6.94 16.93
C LEU A 49 2.79 -6.73 18.27
N GLN A 50 2.75 -7.74 19.15
CA GLN A 50 2.02 -7.71 20.43
C GLN A 50 0.54 -7.34 20.25
N LEU A 51 -0.09 -7.88 19.20
CA LEU A 51 -1.50 -7.69 18.86
C LEU A 51 -2.29 -8.99 19.02
N SER A 52 -3.62 -8.90 19.06
CA SER A 52 -4.47 -10.08 18.95
C SER A 52 -4.54 -10.59 17.50
N VAL A 53 -4.76 -11.90 17.31
CA VAL A 53 -4.92 -12.50 15.97
C VAL A 53 -6.11 -11.91 15.20
N SER A 54 -7.19 -11.53 15.89
CA SER A 54 -8.34 -10.88 15.27
C SER A 54 -8.01 -9.45 14.81
N THR A 55 -7.24 -8.70 15.59
CA THR A 55 -6.73 -7.38 15.21
C THR A 55 -5.84 -7.46 13.97
N VAL A 56 -4.93 -8.43 13.90
CA VAL A 56 -4.10 -8.64 12.70
C VAL A 56 -4.97 -9.00 11.49
N LYS A 57 -5.97 -9.89 11.63
CA LYS A 57 -6.91 -10.20 10.55
C LYS A 57 -7.65 -8.96 10.04
N PHE A 58 -8.06 -8.08 10.95
CA PHE A 58 -8.71 -6.82 10.62
C PHE A 58 -7.77 -5.90 9.81
N HIS A 59 -6.54 -5.68 10.27
CA HIS A 59 -5.57 -4.87 9.51
C HIS A 59 -5.25 -5.47 8.14
N VAL A 60 -5.03 -6.79 8.05
CA VAL A 60 -4.76 -7.48 6.77
C VAL A 60 -5.93 -7.32 5.79
N LEU A 61 -7.17 -7.37 6.28
CA LEU A 61 -8.34 -7.13 5.46
C LEU A 61 -8.39 -5.69 4.94
N ASN A 62 -8.18 -4.70 5.82
CA ASN A 62 -8.19 -3.30 5.44
C ASN A 62 -7.07 -2.97 4.44
N ILE A 63 -5.86 -3.48 4.66
CA ILE A 63 -4.73 -3.35 3.72
C ILE A 63 -5.12 -3.88 2.34
N ARG A 64 -5.67 -5.10 2.29
CA ARG A 64 -6.12 -5.70 1.01
C ARG A 64 -7.19 -4.86 0.33
N ASN A 65 -8.16 -4.34 1.08
CA ASN A 65 -9.21 -3.50 0.53
C ASN A 65 -8.65 -2.18 -0.03
N LYS A 66 -7.73 -1.54 0.69
CA LYS A 66 -7.02 -0.33 0.23
C LYS A 66 -6.16 -0.57 -1.01
N LEU A 67 -5.67 -1.80 -1.19
CA LEU A 67 -4.92 -2.25 -2.37
C LEU A 67 -5.82 -2.81 -3.49
N GLY A 68 -7.13 -2.59 -3.45
CA GLY A 68 -8.04 -3.03 -4.51
C GLY A 68 -8.52 -4.47 -4.40
N GLY A 69 -8.54 -5.04 -3.19
CA GLY A 69 -9.09 -6.38 -2.93
C GLY A 69 -8.15 -7.54 -3.26
N VAL A 70 -6.85 -7.26 -3.38
CA VAL A 70 -5.82 -8.26 -3.75
C VAL A 70 -5.70 -9.42 -2.75
N SER A 71 -5.12 -10.52 -3.23
CA SER A 71 -4.82 -11.70 -2.42
C SER A 71 -3.70 -11.43 -1.41
N ARG A 72 -3.64 -12.25 -0.35
CA ARG A 72 -2.54 -12.17 0.64
C ARG A 72 -1.16 -12.29 -0.01
N LEU A 73 -1.00 -13.21 -0.95
CA LEU A 73 0.27 -13.43 -1.64
C LEU A 73 0.71 -12.18 -2.41
N GLN A 74 -0.23 -11.52 -3.11
CA GLN A 74 0.04 -10.26 -3.78
C GLN A 74 0.44 -9.17 -2.79
N VAL A 75 -0.19 -9.07 -1.62
CA VAL A 75 0.22 -8.13 -0.57
C VAL A 75 1.62 -8.44 -0.04
N CYS A 76 1.94 -9.72 0.23
CA CYS A 76 3.29 -10.12 0.65
C CYS A 76 4.34 -9.74 -0.40
N LEU A 77 4.06 -9.94 -1.69
CA LEU A 77 4.95 -9.56 -2.77
C LEU A 77 5.13 -8.05 -2.86
N LEU A 78 4.04 -7.28 -2.78
CA LEU A 78 4.10 -5.81 -2.74
C LEU A 78 4.93 -5.31 -1.55
N ALA A 79 4.75 -5.91 -0.37
CA ALA A 79 5.54 -5.59 0.81
C ALA A 79 7.03 -5.91 0.64
N ALA A 80 7.36 -7.05 0.02
CA ALA A 80 8.74 -7.41 -0.30
C ALA A 80 9.37 -6.45 -1.31
N LEU A 81 8.63 -6.08 -2.35
CA LEU A 81 9.07 -5.09 -3.34
C LEU A 81 9.26 -3.71 -2.71
N ALA A 82 8.37 -3.28 -1.81
CA ALA A 82 8.50 -2.01 -1.11
C ALA A 82 9.76 -1.94 -0.22
N ARG A 83 10.18 -3.06 0.36
CA ARG A 83 11.43 -3.14 1.14
C ARG A 83 12.68 -2.99 0.28
N GLU A 84 12.63 -3.45 -0.97
CA GLU A 84 13.71 -3.29 -1.95
C GLU A 84 13.67 -1.91 -2.62
N GLY A 85 12.47 -1.38 -2.86
CA GLY A 85 12.20 -0.13 -3.57
C GLY A 85 12.39 1.15 -2.74
N GLY A 86 12.49 1.04 -1.41
CA GLY A 86 12.75 2.18 -0.50
C GLY A 86 14.11 2.85 -0.64
N ARG A 87 14.82 2.65 -1.76
CA ARG A 87 16.12 3.26 -2.06
C ARG A 87 16.05 4.45 -3.01
N LEU A 88 14.86 4.88 -3.49
CA LEU A 88 14.74 5.89 -4.55
C LEU A 88 13.70 7.02 -4.36
N ASP A 89 13.16 7.23 -3.16
CA ASP A 89 12.17 8.30 -2.92
C ASP A 89 12.56 9.30 -1.81
N ASP A 90 13.83 9.33 -1.38
CA ASP A 90 14.35 10.51 -0.67
C ASP A 90 14.48 11.66 -1.71
N ASP A 91 13.88 12.81 -1.37
CA ASP A 91 13.94 14.10 -2.09
C ASP A 91 12.88 14.39 -3.17
N VAL A 92 11.62 14.64 -2.73
CA VAL A 92 10.87 15.82 -3.18
C VAL A 92 10.11 16.41 -1.99
N PRO A 93 10.46 17.62 -1.51
CA PRO A 93 9.61 18.36 -0.60
C PRO A 93 8.27 18.65 -1.28
N ASP A 94 7.17 18.34 -0.59
CA ASP A 94 5.82 18.81 -0.90
C ASP A 94 5.73 20.32 -0.61
N ASP A 95 6.52 21.13 -1.33
CA ASP A 95 6.34 22.58 -1.37
C ASP A 95 5.24 22.89 -2.38
N THR A 96 3.99 22.66 -1.98
CA THR A 96 2.85 23.45 -2.45
C THR A 96 2.03 23.88 -1.24
N VAL A 97 2.65 24.78 -0.45
CA VAL A 97 1.88 25.85 0.20
C VAL A 97 1.39 26.76 -0.92
N SER A 98 0.11 26.63 -1.25
CA SER A 98 -0.68 27.73 -1.80
C SER A 98 -1.74 28.04 -0.78
N GLY A 99 -1.43 29.01 0.08
CA GLY A 99 -2.43 29.71 0.84
C GLY A 99 -3.30 30.52 -0.12
N ASP A 100 -4.59 30.21 -0.17
CA ASP A 100 -5.59 31.18 -0.54
C ASP A 100 -6.32 31.59 0.74
N VAL A 101 -6.05 32.82 1.16
CA VAL A 101 -6.85 33.57 2.12
C VAL A 101 -8.09 34.05 1.37
N SER A 102 -9.27 33.56 1.74
CA SER A 102 -10.51 34.29 1.48
C SER A 102 -11.54 34.08 2.57
N ASP A 103 -12.19 35.19 2.82
CA ASP A 103 -12.82 35.66 4.04
C ASP A 103 -14.30 35.24 4.15
N GLY A 104 -14.82 35.24 5.38
CA GLY A 104 -16.23 35.53 5.65
C GLY A 104 -17.23 34.36 5.73
N GLY A 105 -17.90 34.26 6.89
CA GLY A 105 -19.29 33.80 6.90
C GLY A 105 -19.74 33.03 8.15
N ALA A 106 -20.01 33.76 9.24
CA ALA A 106 -20.79 33.25 10.36
C ALA A 106 -22.22 32.83 9.94
N ALA A 107 -22.70 31.66 10.37
CA ALA A 107 -24.13 31.45 10.65
C ALA A 107 -24.40 30.12 11.39
N ALA A 108 -24.93 30.28 12.60
CA ALA A 108 -26.08 29.54 13.13
C ALA A 108 -26.03 28.00 13.26
N VAL A 109 -25.89 27.58 14.52
CA VAL A 109 -26.64 26.45 15.11
C VAL A 109 -28.14 26.65 14.85
N PRO A 110 -28.93 25.60 14.54
CA PRO A 110 -29.82 25.12 15.60
C PRO A 110 -30.19 23.61 15.57
N ARG A 111 -30.31 23.10 16.81
CA ARG A 111 -31.14 22.01 17.36
C ARG A 111 -30.87 20.56 16.98
#